data_AF-A0A973GUY9-F1
#
_entry.id   AF-A0A973GUY9-F1
#
_cell.length_a   1.000
_cell.length_b   1.000
_cell.length_c   1.000
_cell.angle_alpha   90.00
_cell.angle_beta   90.00
_cell.angle_gamma   90.00
#
_symmetry.space_group_name_H-M   'P 1'
#
loop_
_entity.id
_entity.type
_entity.pdbx_description
1 polymer ?
#
loop_
_entity_poly.entity_id
_entity_poly.type
_entity_poly.pdbx_seq_one_letter_code
_entity_poly.pdbx_strand_id
1 'polypeptide(L)'
;MIGFVLYGIGLGWTHLDIRSWFEDLNPSLIFWGIFLLGIFLAILALFFLQWVRSIYTLVRNKTVDYKQDNMPYFDLFFALMSCMISVYVFLEFNNIGMRAGSPDYAELVVGSFSFLLILEGARRSIGAPLPIIAMLVLINCYLGPYFLDIPGMDIFAHRGYSISRIVDYMYLGTEGIYGIPLGVVATFVFHFVLFGLFIARTGLAQLFMDIAMALAGWSSGGPAKVAVIASGFMGSISGSSVANAVTVGSFTIPLM
;
A
#
# COMPACT_ATOMS: atom_id res chain seq x y z
N MET A 1 -27.85 -16.87 6.17
CA MET A 1 -26.74 -16.08 5.59
C MET A 1 -27.25 -15.03 4.59
N ILE A 2 -28.04 -15.40 3.57
CA ILE A 2 -28.57 -14.47 2.56
C ILE A 2 -29.51 -13.39 3.15
N GLY A 3 -30.36 -13.74 4.12
CA GLY A 3 -31.28 -12.78 4.76
C GLY A 3 -30.57 -11.67 5.56
N PHE A 4 -29.40 -11.96 6.13
CA PHE A 4 -28.61 -10.97 6.89
C PHE A 4 -27.97 -9.93 5.96
N VAL A 5 -27.54 -10.37 4.77
CA VAL A 5 -26.99 -9.49 3.73
C VAL A 5 -28.09 -8.57 3.17
N LEU A 6 -29.29 -9.11 2.89
CA LEU A 6 -30.42 -8.31 2.42
C LEU A 6 -30.90 -7.30 3.47
N TYR A 7 -30.92 -7.68 4.74
CA TYR A 7 -31.25 -6.78 5.85
C TYR A 7 -30.19 -5.67 6.01
N GLY A 8 -28.90 -6.00 5.91
CA GLY A 8 -27.82 -5.03 5.94
C GLY A 8 -27.84 -4.04 4.77
N ILE A 9 -28.17 -4.51 3.56
CA ILE A 9 -28.34 -3.65 2.37
C ILE A 9 -29.53 -2.71 2.54
N GLY A 10 -30.65 -3.21 3.10
CA GLY A 10 -31.85 -2.41 3.37
C GLY A 10 -31.60 -1.30 4.39
N LEU A 11 -30.89 -1.59 5.48
CA LEU A 11 -30.47 -0.61 6.49
C LEU A 11 -29.47 0.41 5.92
N GLY A 12 -28.53 -0.03 5.08
CA GLY A 12 -27.61 0.87 4.39
C GLY A 12 -28.36 1.88 3.51
N TRP A 13 -29.38 1.44 2.78
CA TRP A 13 -30.16 2.30 1.89
C TRP A 13 -30.89 3.44 2.62
N THR A 14 -31.37 3.21 3.85
CA THR A 14 -32.09 4.24 4.63
C THR A 14 -31.17 5.30 5.24
N HIS A 15 -29.87 5.03 5.34
CA HIS A 15 -28.87 5.95 5.89
C HIS A 15 -27.99 6.63 4.82
N LEU A 16 -28.13 6.24 3.56
CA LEU A 16 -27.41 6.85 2.43
C LEU A 16 -28.13 8.12 1.97
N ASP A 17 -27.85 9.24 2.64
CA ASP A 17 -28.34 10.54 2.20
C ASP A 17 -27.45 11.14 1.10
N ILE A 18 -27.65 10.65 -0.13
CA ILE A 18 -26.85 10.98 -1.33
C ILE A 18 -26.77 12.49 -1.57
N ARG A 19 -27.74 13.28 -1.09
CA ARG A 19 -27.78 14.74 -1.27
C ARG A 19 -26.66 15.45 -0.51
N SER A 20 -26.36 15.02 0.71
CA SER A 20 -25.30 15.60 1.54
C SER A 20 -23.90 15.43 0.94
N TRP A 21 -23.71 14.41 0.09
CA TRP A 21 -22.43 14.15 -0.57
C TRP A 21 -22.07 15.24 -1.59
N PHE A 22 -23.07 16.01 -2.03
CA PHE A 22 -22.90 17.05 -3.03
C PHE A 22 -22.88 18.48 -2.47
N GLU A 23 -22.99 18.67 -1.16
CA GLU A 23 -23.08 20.00 -0.55
C GLU A 23 -21.72 20.70 -0.44
N ASP A 24 -20.62 19.97 -0.26
CA ASP A 24 -19.25 20.50 -0.14
C ASP A 24 -18.32 20.06 -1.30
N LEU A 25 -18.74 20.32 -2.54
CA LEU A 25 -17.96 19.94 -3.73
C LEU A 25 -16.73 20.84 -3.95
N ASN A 26 -15.57 20.41 -3.44
CA ASN A 26 -14.28 21.00 -3.79
C ASN A 26 -13.78 20.45 -5.16
N PRO A 27 -13.35 21.29 -6.12
CA PRO A 27 -12.80 20.84 -7.40
C PRO A 27 -11.70 19.78 -7.28
N SER A 28 -10.84 19.88 -6.25
CA SER A 28 -9.79 18.88 -6.01
C SER A 28 -10.37 17.53 -5.58
N LEU A 29 -11.37 17.55 -4.70
CA LEU A 29 -12.01 16.34 -4.16
C LEU A 29 -12.81 15.61 -5.25
N ILE A 30 -13.47 16.36 -6.15
CA ILE A 30 -14.14 15.80 -7.34
C ILE A 30 -13.12 15.14 -8.27
N PHE A 31 -12.03 15.83 -8.58
CA PHE A 31 -10.99 15.30 -9.47
C PHE A 31 -10.39 13.99 -8.93
N TRP A 32 -9.95 14.01 -7.67
CA TRP A 32 -9.39 12.82 -7.02
C TRP A 32 -10.42 11.71 -6.84
N GLY A 33 -11.68 12.06 -6.52
CA GLY A 33 -12.78 11.09 -6.38
C GLY A 33 -13.10 10.37 -7.69
N ILE A 34 -13.24 11.11 -8.79
CA ILE A 34 -13.48 10.52 -10.12
C ILE A 34 -12.28 9.67 -10.56
N PHE A 35 -11.06 10.16 -10.32
CA PHE A 35 -9.85 9.44 -10.70
C PHE A 35 -9.70 8.12 -9.93
N LEU A 36 -9.91 8.15 -8.61
CA LEU A 36 -9.87 6.97 -7.75
C LEU A 36 -10.99 5.98 -8.11
N LEU A 37 -12.21 6.48 -8.36
CA LEU A 37 -13.32 5.64 -8.84
C LEU A 37 -12.96 4.99 -10.18
N GLY A 38 -12.35 5.72 -11.11
CA GLY A 38 -11.87 5.20 -12.39
C GLY A 38 -10.85 4.07 -12.22
N ILE A 39 -9.86 4.24 -11.34
CA ILE A 39 -8.90 3.20 -10.99
C ILE A 39 -9.60 1.99 -10.39
N PHE A 40 -10.47 2.20 -9.41
CA PHE A 40 -11.20 1.14 -8.74
C PHE A 40 -12.00 0.30 -9.73
N LEU A 41 -12.73 0.97 -10.64
CA LEU A 41 -13.46 0.32 -11.72
C LEU A 41 -12.53 -0.41 -12.69
N ALA A 42 -11.35 0.14 -13.01
CA ALA A 42 -10.37 -0.52 -13.86
C ALA A 42 -9.79 -1.78 -13.20
N ILE A 43 -9.48 -1.75 -11.90
CA ILE A 43 -9.02 -2.92 -11.14
C ILE A 43 -10.10 -3.99 -11.11
N LEU A 44 -11.35 -3.60 -10.81
CA LEU A 44 -12.49 -4.53 -10.84
C LEU A 44 -12.72 -5.11 -12.23
N ALA A 45 -12.60 -4.29 -13.29
CA ALA A 45 -12.74 -4.75 -14.67
C ALA A 45 -11.63 -5.74 -15.04
N LEU A 46 -10.36 -5.46 -14.69
CA LEU A 46 -9.25 -6.39 -14.90
C LEU A 46 -9.47 -7.69 -14.13
N PHE A 47 -9.90 -7.61 -12.87
CA PHE A 47 -10.24 -8.77 -12.06
C PHE A 47 -11.36 -9.60 -12.70
N PHE A 48 -12.45 -8.96 -13.12
CA PHE A 48 -13.56 -9.61 -13.83
C PHE A 48 -13.10 -10.23 -15.15
N LEU A 49 -12.29 -9.53 -15.95
CA LEU A 49 -11.74 -10.06 -17.20
C LEU A 49 -10.85 -11.29 -16.93
N GLN A 50 -10.04 -11.27 -15.88
CA GLN A 50 -9.25 -12.42 -15.46
C GLN A 50 -10.14 -13.61 -15.07
N TRP A 51 -11.22 -13.35 -14.32
CA TRP A 51 -12.20 -14.36 -13.92
C TRP A 51 -12.97 -14.93 -15.10
N VAL A 52 -13.48 -14.08 -15.99
CA VAL A 52 -14.16 -14.49 -17.23
C VAL A 52 -13.23 -15.33 -18.10
N ARG A 53 -11.97 -14.89 -18.26
CA ARG A 53 -10.96 -15.64 -19.01
C ARG A 53 -10.67 -17.00 -18.35
N SER A 54 -10.57 -17.05 -17.02
CA SER A 54 -10.36 -18.28 -16.24
C SER A 54 -11.54 -19.26 -16.39
N ILE A 55 -12.77 -18.78 -16.23
CA ILE A 55 -13.99 -19.57 -16.42
C ILE A 55 -14.08 -20.06 -17.88
N TYR A 56 -13.83 -19.18 -18.85
CA TYR A 56 -13.82 -19.53 -20.26
C TYR A 56 -12.78 -20.62 -20.58
N THR A 57 -11.59 -20.56 -19.97
CA THR A 57 -10.57 -21.61 -20.12
C THR A 57 -10.95 -22.93 -19.46
N LEU A 58 -11.61 -22.90 -18.30
CA LEU A 58 -12.13 -24.09 -17.60
C LEU A 58 -13.23 -24.78 -18.42
N VAL A 59 -14.17 -24.02 -18.98
CA VAL A 59 -15.26 -24.54 -19.82
C VAL A 59 -14.74 -25.15 -21.13
N ARG A 60 -13.64 -24.61 -21.69
CA ARG A 60 -13.10 -25.05 -22.98
C ARG A 60 -12.05 -26.17 -22.87
N ASN A 61 -11.84 -26.71 -21.66
CA ASN A 61 -10.92 -27.82 -21.35
C ASN A 61 -9.50 -27.65 -21.93
N LYS A 62 -9.07 -26.41 -22.16
CA LYS A 62 -7.66 -26.12 -22.44
C LYS A 62 -6.97 -26.11 -21.11
N THR A 63 -5.97 -26.97 -20.95
CA THR A 63 -5.05 -26.92 -19.82
C THR A 63 -4.45 -25.53 -19.81
N VAL A 64 -4.91 -24.68 -18.89
CA VAL A 64 -4.16 -23.49 -18.51
C VAL A 64 -2.79 -24.04 -18.14
N ASP A 65 -1.75 -23.53 -18.78
CA ASP A 65 -0.37 -23.74 -18.33
C ASP A 65 -0.21 -22.93 -17.04
N TYR A 66 -0.96 -23.34 -16.02
CA TYR A 66 -0.87 -22.86 -14.67
C TYR A 66 0.36 -23.56 -14.15
N LYS A 67 1.50 -22.90 -14.27
CA LYS A 67 2.60 -23.16 -13.35
C LYS A 67 1.99 -23.03 -11.96
N GLN A 68 1.69 -24.16 -11.34
CA GLN A 68 1.42 -24.24 -9.92
C GLN A 68 2.68 -23.72 -9.25
N ASP A 69 2.76 -22.40 -9.03
CA ASP A 69 3.44 -21.94 -7.84
C ASP A 69 2.66 -22.61 -6.71
N ASN A 70 3.33 -23.52 -6.00
CA ASN A 70 2.80 -24.21 -4.84
C ASN A 70 2.54 -23.17 -3.76
N MET A 71 1.47 -22.39 -3.90
CA MET A 71 1.10 -21.35 -2.96
C MET A 71 0.79 -22.05 -1.62
N PRO A 72 1.58 -21.80 -0.58
CA PRO A 72 1.37 -22.43 0.71
C PRO A 72 -0.04 -22.08 1.21
N TYR A 73 -0.76 -23.07 1.77
CA TYR A 73 -2.10 -22.83 2.32
C TYR A 73 -2.12 -21.72 3.38
N PHE A 74 -0.99 -21.50 4.07
CA PHE A 74 -0.81 -20.42 5.04
C PHE A 74 -0.89 -19.02 4.40
N ASP A 75 -0.47 -18.87 3.15
CA ASP A 75 -0.49 -17.57 2.45
C ASP A 75 -1.92 -17.17 2.10
N LEU A 76 -2.73 -18.16 1.70
CA LEU A 76 -4.15 -17.96 1.44
C LEU A 76 -4.88 -17.61 2.74
N PHE A 77 -4.54 -18.28 3.83
CA PHE A 77 -5.10 -17.98 5.14
C PHE A 77 -4.78 -16.55 5.60
N PHE A 78 -3.52 -16.12 5.49
CA PHE A 78 -3.14 -14.74 5.85
C PHE A 78 -3.80 -13.70 4.95
N ALA A 79 -3.95 -13.97 3.64
CA ALA A 79 -4.65 -13.07 2.73
C ALA A 79 -6.15 -12.93 3.10
N LEU A 80 -6.83 -14.04 3.41
CA LEU A 80 -8.22 -14.02 3.85
C LEU A 80 -8.40 -13.28 5.18
N MET A 81 -7.50 -13.52 6.15
CA MET A 81 -7.51 -12.80 7.43
C MET A 81 -7.34 -11.30 7.24
N SER A 82 -6.34 -10.86 6.46
CA SER A 82 -6.14 -9.44 6.16
C SER A 82 -7.39 -8.80 5.52
N CYS A 83 -8.03 -9.52 4.59
CA CYS A 83 -9.26 -9.04 3.95
C CYS A 83 -10.40 -8.88 4.96
N MET A 84 -10.61 -9.86 5.84
CA MET A 84 -11.65 -9.79 6.88
C MET A 84 -11.41 -8.63 7.85
N ILE A 85 -10.16 -8.37 8.23
CA ILE A 85 -9.78 -7.25 9.12
C ILE A 85 -10.13 -5.91 8.46
N SER A 86 -9.80 -5.73 7.18
CA SER A 86 -10.14 -4.50 6.45
C SER A 86 -11.65 -4.31 6.27
N VAL A 87 -12.41 -5.39 6.03
CA VAL A 87 -13.87 -5.34 5.96
C VAL A 87 -14.47 -4.98 7.32
N TYR A 88 -13.91 -5.47 8.43
CA TYR A 88 -14.37 -5.13 9.78
C TYR A 88 -14.31 -3.62 10.04
N VAL A 89 -13.18 -2.97 9.72
CA VAL A 89 -13.04 -1.50 9.89
C VAL A 89 -14.07 -0.75 9.07
N PHE A 90 -14.32 -1.19 7.84
CA PHE A 90 -15.32 -0.55 6.97
C PHE A 90 -16.74 -0.65 7.55
N LEU A 91 -17.11 -1.82 8.09
CA LEU A 91 -18.44 -2.03 8.67
C LEU A 91 -18.62 -1.28 10.00
N GLU A 92 -17.61 -1.27 10.86
CA GLU A 92 -17.66 -0.66 12.19
C GLU A 92 -17.19 0.80 12.23
N PHE A 93 -16.93 1.42 11.08
CA PHE A 93 -16.34 2.77 10.99
C PHE A 93 -17.05 3.82 11.86
N ASN A 94 -18.39 3.85 11.80
CA ASN A 94 -19.18 4.80 12.59
C ASN A 94 -19.08 4.52 14.10
N ASN A 95 -19.12 3.25 14.50
CA ASN A 95 -19.07 2.87 15.92
C ASN A 95 -17.68 3.12 16.51
N ILE A 96 -16.61 2.91 15.72
CA ILE A 96 -15.24 3.26 16.08
C ILE A 96 -15.13 4.78 16.29
N GLY A 97 -15.66 5.57 15.34
CA GLY A 97 -15.64 7.03 15.43
C GLY A 97 -16.38 7.58 16.65
N MET A 98 -17.51 6.98 17.03
CA MET A 98 -18.30 7.40 18.19
C MET A 98 -17.68 7.00 19.54
N ARG A 99 -16.81 5.98 19.57
CA ARG A 99 -16.15 5.46 20.78
C ARG A 99 -14.75 6.06 21.03
N ALA A 100 -14.32 7.01 20.20
CA ALA A 100 -12.98 7.59 20.15
C ALA A 100 -12.22 7.57 21.50
N GLY A 101 -11.22 6.67 21.61
CA GLY A 101 -10.36 6.52 22.79
C GLY A 101 -10.79 5.43 23.80
N SER A 102 -11.84 4.67 23.51
CA SER A 102 -12.28 3.51 24.31
C SER A 102 -12.44 2.25 23.43
N PRO A 103 -11.34 1.58 23.06
CA PRO A 103 -11.37 0.42 22.18
C PRO A 103 -12.06 -0.77 22.87
N ASP A 104 -12.89 -1.49 22.11
CA ASP A 104 -13.47 -2.75 22.56
C ASP A 104 -12.44 -3.89 22.52
N TYR A 105 -12.69 -4.97 23.27
CA TYR A 105 -11.82 -6.15 23.27
C TYR A 105 -11.67 -6.75 21.86
N ALA A 106 -12.73 -6.74 21.05
CA ALA A 106 -12.66 -7.21 19.67
C ALA A 106 -11.68 -6.37 18.83
N GLU A 107 -11.71 -5.04 18.97
CA GLU A 107 -10.85 -4.12 18.25
C GLU A 107 -9.38 -4.27 18.66
N LEU A 108 -9.10 -4.54 19.94
CA LEU A 108 -7.75 -4.84 20.42
C LEU A 108 -7.19 -6.14 19.83
N VAL A 109 -8.02 -7.18 19.71
CA VAL A 109 -7.60 -8.46 19.10
C VAL A 109 -7.35 -8.28 17.61
N VAL A 110 -8.32 -7.71 16.89
CA VAL A 110 -8.23 -7.48 15.44
C VAL A 110 -7.06 -6.56 15.11
N GLY A 111 -6.86 -5.48 15.88
CA GLY A 111 -5.74 -4.58 15.71
C GLY A 111 -4.39 -5.27 15.91
N SER A 112 -4.26 -6.08 16.96
CA SER A 112 -3.03 -6.86 17.22
C SER A 112 -2.71 -7.82 16.06
N PHE A 113 -3.71 -8.52 15.52
CA PHE A 113 -3.51 -9.37 14.34
C PHE A 113 -3.16 -8.58 13.09
N SER A 114 -3.78 -7.41 12.89
CA SER A 114 -3.48 -6.52 11.77
C SER A 114 -2.00 -6.14 11.75
N PHE A 115 -1.42 -5.81 12.90
CA PHE A 115 0.01 -5.52 13.00
C PHE A 115 0.90 -6.68 12.60
N LEU A 116 0.63 -7.88 13.14
CA LEU A 116 1.42 -9.07 12.85
C LEU A 116 1.40 -9.40 11.35
N LEU A 117 0.22 -9.27 10.73
CA LEU A 117 0.05 -9.48 9.29
C LEU A 117 0.81 -8.44 8.46
N ILE A 118 0.81 -7.17 8.89
CA ILE A 118 1.58 -6.10 8.22
C ILE A 118 3.08 -6.34 8.34
N LEU A 119 3.57 -6.72 9.52
CA LEU A 119 5.00 -7.03 9.72
C LEU A 119 5.44 -8.23 8.87
N GLU A 120 4.62 -9.28 8.80
CA GLU A 120 4.90 -10.43 7.96
C GLU A 120 4.81 -10.08 6.46
N GLY A 121 3.84 -9.27 6.05
CA GLY A 121 3.73 -8.75 4.70
C GLY A 121 4.93 -7.90 4.30
N ALA A 122 5.40 -7.03 5.19
CA ALA A 122 6.60 -6.22 4.99
C ALA A 122 7.87 -7.09 4.92
N ARG A 123 8.00 -8.10 5.78
CA ARG A 123 9.11 -9.06 5.76
C ARG A 123 9.19 -9.79 4.42
N ARG A 124 8.06 -10.19 3.85
CA ARG A 124 7.99 -10.90 2.56
C ARG A 124 8.24 -9.98 1.37
N SER A 125 7.82 -8.72 1.45
CA SER A 125 7.87 -7.79 0.32
C SER A 125 9.24 -7.10 0.17
N ILE A 126 9.82 -6.63 1.28
CA ILE A 126 11.04 -5.80 1.27
C ILE A 126 12.21 -6.53 1.98
N GLY A 127 11.90 -7.47 2.88
CA GLY A 127 12.87 -8.19 3.68
C GLY A 127 12.73 -7.92 5.18
N ALA A 128 13.48 -8.66 5.99
CA ALA A 128 13.43 -8.59 7.44
C ALA A 128 13.88 -7.26 8.11
N PRO A 129 14.78 -6.43 7.53
CA PRO A 129 15.31 -5.26 8.24
C PRO A 129 14.25 -4.26 8.70
N LEU A 130 13.26 -3.95 7.86
CA LEU A 130 12.24 -2.94 8.15
C LEU A 130 11.24 -3.40 9.24
N PRO A 131 10.69 -4.63 9.20
CA PRO A 131 9.91 -5.19 10.31
C PRO A 131 10.68 -5.24 11.63
N ILE A 132 11.98 -5.54 11.61
CA ILE A 132 12.80 -5.59 12.82
C ILE A 132 12.87 -4.21 13.48
N ILE A 133 13.16 -3.17 12.69
CA ILE A 133 13.21 -1.79 13.20
C ILE A 133 11.85 -1.39 13.76
N ALA A 134 10.76 -1.67 13.03
CA ALA A 134 9.40 -1.39 13.51
C ALA A 134 9.10 -2.09 14.85
N MET A 135 9.50 -3.35 14.98
CA MET A 135 9.32 -4.11 16.22
C MET A 135 10.15 -3.53 17.38
N LEU A 136 11.39 -3.10 17.13
CA LEU A 136 12.22 -2.44 18.16
C LEU A 136 11.59 -1.14 18.65
N VAL A 137 11.01 -0.34 17.75
CA VAL A 137 10.31 0.90 18.12
C VAL A 137 9.04 0.60 18.91
N LEU A 138 8.24 -0.39 18.51
CA LEU A 138 7.04 -0.81 19.27
C LEU A 138 7.40 -1.33 20.67
N ILE A 139 8.49 -2.08 20.78
CA ILE A 139 9.02 -2.54 22.08
C ILE A 139 9.47 -1.34 22.91
N ASN A 140 10.14 -0.36 22.31
CA ASN A 140 10.52 0.87 23.01
C ASN A 140 9.30 1.64 23.54
N CYS A 141 8.20 1.71 22.77
CA CYS A 141 6.95 2.35 23.24
C CYS A 141 6.41 1.73 24.54
N TYR A 142 6.59 0.43 24.75
CA TYR A 142 6.22 -0.25 25.98
C TYR A 142 7.30 -0.11 27.07
N LEU A 143 8.57 -0.30 26.69
CA LEU A 143 9.71 -0.31 27.62
C LEU A 143 10.21 1.07 28.06
N GLY A 144 9.66 2.15 27.50
CA GLY A 144 9.97 3.55 27.84
C GLY A 144 10.32 3.84 29.32
N PRO A 145 9.53 3.37 30.31
CA PRO A 145 9.77 3.67 31.72
C PRO A 145 11.02 2.98 32.27
N TYR A 146 11.34 1.78 31.77
CA TYR A 146 12.44 0.96 32.25
C TYR A 146 13.80 1.46 31.75
N PHE A 147 13.84 2.27 30.68
CA PHE A 147 15.09 2.83 30.18
C PHE A 147 15.69 3.91 31.09
N LEU A 148 14.92 4.48 32.03
CA LEU A 148 15.43 5.39 33.06
C LEU A 148 16.39 4.71 34.04
N ASP A 149 16.23 3.40 34.25
CA ASP A 149 17.05 2.63 35.19
C ASP A 149 18.36 2.14 34.55
N ILE A 150 18.55 2.36 33.25
CA ILE A 150 19.70 1.86 32.48
C ILE A 150 20.63 3.03 32.13
N PRO A 151 21.84 3.10 32.72
CA PRO A 151 22.77 4.21 32.48
C PRO A 151 23.19 4.26 31.00
N GLY A 152 22.98 5.42 30.36
CA GLY A 152 23.31 5.67 28.96
C GLY A 152 22.16 5.47 27.96
N MET A 153 20.97 5.06 28.42
CA MET A 153 19.76 4.91 27.58
C MET A 153 18.68 5.97 27.83
N ASP A 154 19.01 7.06 28.55
CA ASP A 154 18.07 8.13 28.90
C ASP A 154 17.39 8.78 27.68
N ILE A 155 18.03 8.75 26.51
CA ILE A 155 17.50 9.30 25.25
C ILE A 155 16.24 8.53 24.79
N PHE A 156 16.12 7.25 25.17
CA PHE A 156 15.00 6.38 24.82
C PHE A 156 13.94 6.29 25.92
N ALA A 157 14.15 6.99 27.04
CA ALA A 157 13.25 6.97 28.18
C ALA A 157 12.04 7.89 27.97
N HIS A 158 10.85 7.37 28.25
CA HIS A 158 9.60 8.13 28.24
C HIS A 158 8.56 7.46 29.14
N ARG A 159 7.38 8.07 29.31
CA ARG A 159 6.31 7.61 30.24
C ARG A 159 5.82 6.16 30.00
N GLY A 160 6.16 5.55 28.86
CA GLY A 160 5.64 4.26 28.43
C GLY A 160 4.15 4.29 28.05
N TYR A 161 3.75 3.33 27.22
CA TYR A 161 2.36 3.14 26.82
C TYR A 161 1.95 1.68 27.05
N SER A 162 0.71 1.46 27.51
CA SER A 162 0.15 0.10 27.60
C SER A 162 -0.04 -0.48 26.20
N ILE A 163 0.01 -1.82 26.09
CA ILE A 163 -0.22 -2.53 24.82
C ILE A 163 -1.57 -2.13 24.23
N SER A 164 -2.61 -2.01 25.06
CA SER A 164 -3.94 -1.56 24.63
C SER A 164 -3.90 -0.19 23.97
N ARG A 165 -3.15 0.76 24.53
CA ARG A 165 -3.01 2.11 23.98
C ARG A 165 -2.18 2.15 22.70
N ILE A 166 -1.13 1.33 22.62
CA ILE A 166 -0.34 1.20 21.39
C ILE A 166 -1.22 0.67 20.26
N VAL A 167 -2.00 -0.37 20.53
CA VAL A 167 -2.89 -0.97 19.53
C VAL A 167 -4.00 -0.02 19.11
N ASP A 168 -4.65 0.63 20.08
CA ASP A 168 -5.67 1.67 19.83
C ASP A 168 -5.14 2.77 18.91
N TYR A 169 -4.00 3.38 19.27
CA TYR A 169 -3.43 4.48 18.52
C TYR A 169 -3.03 4.10 17.09
N MET A 170 -2.55 2.87 16.89
CA MET A 170 -2.02 2.44 15.60
C MET A 170 -3.07 1.77 14.70
N TYR A 171 -4.12 1.18 15.26
CA TYR A 171 -5.18 0.54 14.48
C TYR A 171 -6.37 1.48 14.26
N LEU A 172 -6.80 2.20 15.30
CA LEU A 172 -7.97 3.08 15.27
C LEU A 172 -7.60 4.56 15.10
N GLY A 173 -6.35 4.94 15.37
CA GLY A 173 -5.89 6.30 15.21
C GLY A 173 -5.71 6.74 13.76
N THR A 174 -5.83 8.06 13.52
CA THR A 174 -5.68 8.69 12.20
C THR A 174 -4.23 8.77 11.72
N GLU A 175 -3.27 8.54 12.61
CA GLU A 175 -1.84 8.44 12.32
C GLU A 175 -1.37 6.98 12.18
N GLY A 176 -2.29 6.04 12.38
CA GLY A 176 -2.01 4.60 12.38
C GLY A 176 -2.02 3.97 10.99
N ILE A 177 -2.21 2.66 10.97
CA ILE A 177 -2.22 1.79 9.78
C ILE A 177 -3.17 2.31 8.70
N TYR A 178 -4.42 2.61 9.07
CA TYR A 178 -5.46 3.10 8.15
C TYR A 178 -5.46 4.63 8.00
N GLY A 179 -4.47 5.30 8.61
CA GLY A 179 -4.35 6.74 8.68
C GLY A 179 -3.56 7.35 7.53
N ILE A 180 -2.74 8.34 7.87
CA ILE A 180 -1.87 9.07 6.92
C ILE A 180 -1.08 8.14 5.99
N PRO A 181 -0.41 7.05 6.43
CA PRO A 181 0.39 6.21 5.55
C PRO A 181 -0.43 5.62 4.40
N LEU A 182 -1.62 5.08 4.70
CA LEU A 182 -2.51 4.50 3.69
C LEU A 182 -3.10 5.59 2.79
N GLY A 183 -3.44 6.75 3.35
CA GLY A 183 -3.88 7.92 2.60
C GLY A 183 -2.84 8.41 1.58
N VAL A 184 -1.58 8.56 1.99
CA VAL A 184 -0.47 8.97 1.11
C VAL A 184 -0.22 7.94 0.01
N VAL A 185 -0.33 6.65 0.33
CA VAL A 185 -0.18 5.57 -0.65
C VAL A 185 -1.29 5.64 -1.71
N ALA A 186 -2.54 5.80 -1.29
CA ALA A 186 -3.69 5.84 -2.19
C ALA A 186 -3.74 7.11 -3.06
N THR A 187 -3.30 8.26 -2.52
CA THR A 187 -3.42 9.57 -3.20
C THR A 187 -2.23 9.89 -4.10
N PHE A 188 -0.99 9.56 -3.71
CA PHE A 188 0.20 9.97 -4.46
C PHE A 188 1.06 8.79 -4.90
N VAL A 189 1.44 7.90 -3.98
CA VAL A 189 2.43 6.84 -4.28
C VAL A 189 1.93 5.89 -5.35
N PHE A 190 0.66 5.48 -5.27
CA PHE A 190 0.05 4.59 -6.25
C PHE A 190 0.17 5.13 -7.68
N HIS A 191 -0.08 6.42 -7.88
CA HIS A 191 0.00 7.09 -9.18
C HIS A 191 1.41 7.04 -9.75
N PHE A 192 2.42 7.39 -8.94
CA PHE A 192 3.82 7.33 -9.36
C PHE A 192 4.25 5.90 -9.73
N VAL A 193 3.85 4.91 -8.94
CA VAL A 193 4.16 3.51 -9.23
C VAL A 193 3.45 3.03 -10.50
N LEU A 194 2.18 3.37 -10.69
CA LEU A 194 1.40 3.02 -11.87
C LEU A 194 2.01 3.63 -13.14
N PHE A 195 2.30 4.93 -13.13
CA PHE A 195 2.95 5.62 -14.26
C PHE A 195 4.38 5.12 -14.50
N GLY A 196 5.14 4.86 -13.43
CA GLY A 196 6.47 4.27 -13.53
C GLY A 196 6.44 2.90 -14.21
N LEU A 197 5.48 2.05 -13.84
CA LEU A 197 5.30 0.74 -14.45
C LEU A 197 4.83 0.84 -15.91
N PHE A 198 3.94 1.80 -16.21
CA PHE A 198 3.49 2.08 -17.57
C PHE A 198 4.65 2.48 -18.48
N ILE A 199 5.52 3.39 -18.04
CA ILE A 199 6.71 3.83 -18.80
C ILE A 199 7.69 2.68 -19.02
N ALA A 200 7.90 1.87 -17.98
CA ALA A 200 8.78 0.70 -18.05
C ALA A 200 8.25 -0.35 -19.05
N ARG A 201 6.92 -0.55 -19.16
CA ARG A 201 6.31 -1.55 -20.05
C ARG A 201 6.08 -1.07 -21.47
N THR A 202 5.87 0.22 -21.68
CA THR A 202 5.64 0.83 -23.01
C THR A 202 6.92 1.06 -23.80
N GLY A 203 8.09 0.88 -23.19
CA GLY A 203 9.38 1.18 -23.83
C GLY A 203 9.74 2.67 -23.83
N LEU A 204 8.91 3.54 -23.22
CA LEU A 204 9.24 4.95 -23.05
C LEU A 204 10.51 5.18 -22.24
N ALA A 205 10.87 4.25 -21.35
CA ALA A 205 12.16 4.26 -20.67
C ALA A 205 13.34 4.25 -21.65
N GLN A 206 13.24 3.48 -22.75
CA GLN A 206 14.26 3.44 -23.80
C GLN A 206 14.26 4.74 -24.61
N LEU A 207 13.09 5.32 -24.90
CA LEU A 207 13.00 6.63 -25.55
C LEU A 207 13.76 7.72 -24.76
N PHE A 208 13.60 7.77 -23.43
CA PHE A 208 14.32 8.75 -22.61
C PHE A 208 15.83 8.51 -22.60
N MET A 209 16.26 7.24 -22.63
CA MET A 209 17.67 6.88 -22.81
C MET A 209 18.21 7.34 -24.16
N ASP A 210 17.47 7.12 -25.24
CA ASP A 210 17.84 7.52 -26.60
C ASP A 210 17.92 9.04 -26.75
N ILE A 211 16.99 9.78 -26.13
CA ILE A 211 17.03 11.24 -26.07
C ILE A 211 18.26 11.71 -25.29
N ALA A 212 18.56 11.11 -24.13
CA ALA A 212 19.74 11.48 -23.36
C ALA A 212 21.04 11.19 -24.13
N MET A 213 21.12 10.03 -24.79
CA MET A 213 22.22 9.64 -25.70
C MET A 213 22.38 10.64 -26.84
N ALA A 214 21.27 11.01 -27.49
CA ALA A 214 21.27 12.00 -28.54
C ALA A 214 21.68 13.39 -28.05
N LEU A 215 21.44 13.78 -26.80
CA LEU A 215 21.78 15.11 -26.30
C LEU A 215 23.22 15.23 -25.77
N ALA A 216 23.75 14.16 -25.18
CA ALA A 216 25.00 14.24 -24.42
C ALA A 216 26.03 13.15 -24.76
N GLY A 217 25.65 12.12 -25.50
CA GLY A 217 26.49 10.96 -25.80
C GLY A 217 27.73 11.30 -26.63
N TRP A 218 27.68 12.32 -27.49
CA TRP A 218 28.83 12.77 -28.27
C TRP A 218 29.89 13.53 -27.44
N SER A 219 29.52 14.01 -26.25
CA SER A 219 30.39 14.90 -25.49
C SER A 219 31.42 14.12 -24.68
N SER A 220 32.55 14.74 -24.36
CA SER A 220 33.55 14.12 -23.46
C SER A 220 32.91 13.81 -22.11
N GLY A 221 33.02 12.55 -21.66
CA GLY A 221 32.27 12.02 -20.51
C GLY A 221 30.80 11.69 -20.82
N GLY A 222 30.46 11.47 -22.09
CA GLY A 222 29.11 11.24 -22.61
C GLY A 222 28.30 10.24 -21.78
N PRO A 223 28.79 9.03 -21.49
CA PRO A 223 28.09 8.05 -20.67
C PRO A 223 27.66 8.58 -19.29
N ALA A 224 28.50 9.38 -18.63
CA ALA A 224 28.18 9.98 -17.33
C ALA A 224 27.09 11.05 -17.44
N LYS A 225 27.13 11.90 -18.47
CA LYS A 225 26.11 12.94 -18.67
C LYS A 225 24.77 12.36 -19.11
N VAL A 226 24.82 11.33 -19.97
CA VAL A 226 23.64 10.54 -20.36
C VAL A 226 23.00 9.93 -19.12
N ALA A 227 23.80 9.36 -18.20
CA ALA A 227 23.29 8.80 -16.96
C ALA A 227 22.56 9.83 -16.10
N VAL A 228 23.11 11.04 -15.94
CA VAL A 228 22.48 12.11 -15.15
C VAL A 228 21.18 12.59 -15.80
N ILE A 229 21.17 12.82 -17.12
CA ILE A 229 19.98 13.31 -17.84
C ILE A 229 18.88 12.26 -17.86
N ALA A 230 19.20 11.01 -18.20
CA ALA A 230 18.23 9.93 -18.22
C ALA A 230 17.69 9.60 -16.81
N SER A 231 18.56 9.64 -15.79
CA SER A 231 18.16 9.49 -14.38
C SER A 231 17.26 10.63 -13.93
N GLY A 232 17.49 11.86 -14.40
CA GLY A 232 16.60 13.00 -14.17
C GLY A 232 15.20 12.77 -14.73
N PHE A 233 15.08 12.34 -16.00
CA PHE A 233 13.79 12.03 -16.61
C PHE A 233 13.08 10.86 -15.93
N MET A 234 13.79 9.75 -15.73
CA MET A 234 13.24 8.53 -15.16
C MET A 234 12.88 8.72 -13.67
N GLY A 235 13.72 9.43 -12.92
CA GLY A 235 13.48 9.75 -11.51
C GLY A 235 12.31 10.71 -11.30
N SER A 236 12.16 11.72 -12.15
CA SER A 236 11.08 12.71 -12.03
C SER A 236 9.69 12.09 -12.22
N ILE A 237 9.58 11.01 -13.00
CA ILE A 237 8.28 10.41 -13.31
C ILE A 237 8.01 9.15 -12.47
N SER A 238 9.01 8.28 -12.30
CA SER A 238 8.81 7.03 -11.56
C SER A 238 8.78 7.22 -10.04
N GLY A 239 9.39 8.30 -9.51
CA GLY A 239 9.50 8.54 -8.07
C GLY A 239 10.25 7.43 -7.30
N SER A 240 10.89 6.48 -7.98
CA SER A 240 11.51 5.30 -7.38
C SER A 240 13.01 5.27 -7.67
N SER A 241 13.80 5.40 -6.60
CA SER A 241 15.27 5.34 -6.68
C SER A 241 15.77 3.96 -7.13
N VAL A 242 15.13 2.88 -6.67
CA VAL A 242 15.49 1.50 -7.04
C VAL A 242 15.18 1.23 -8.51
N ALA A 243 13.99 1.62 -8.99
CA ALA A 243 13.64 1.45 -10.41
C ALA A 243 14.56 2.27 -11.32
N ASN A 244 14.87 3.51 -10.91
CA ASN A 244 15.79 4.37 -11.66
C ASN A 244 17.19 3.75 -11.77
N ALA A 245 17.76 3.25 -10.67
CA ALA A 245 19.07 2.61 -10.67
C ALA A 245 19.12 1.34 -11.54
N VAL A 246 18.09 0.49 -11.47
CA VAL A 246 18.02 -0.73 -12.29
C VAL A 246 17.87 -0.40 -13.77
N THR A 247 17.00 0.56 -14.11
CA THR A 247 16.74 0.87 -15.52
C THR A 247 17.90 1.64 -16.13
N VAL A 248 18.24 2.82 -15.59
CA VAL A 248 19.30 3.68 -16.14
C VAL A 248 20.67 3.04 -15.98
N GLY A 249 20.96 2.48 -14.80
CA GLY A 249 22.25 1.84 -14.52
C GLY A 249 22.55 0.66 -15.44
N SER A 250 21.53 -0.16 -15.79
CA SER A 250 21.72 -1.27 -16.72
C SER A 250 22.16 -0.83 -18.13
N PHE A 251 21.78 0.38 -18.53
CA PHE A 251 22.16 0.95 -19.83
C PHE A 251 23.44 1.79 -19.77
N THR A 252 23.69 2.51 -18.68
CA THR A 252 24.83 3.45 -18.59
C THR A 252 26.12 2.80 -18.10
N ILE A 253 26.05 1.80 -17.22
CA ILE A 253 27.25 1.13 -16.69
C ILE A 253 28.06 0.43 -17.80
N PRO A 254 27.45 -0.28 -18.76
CA PRO A 254 28.22 -0.88 -19.86
C PRO A 254 28.85 0.13 -20.83
N LEU A 255 28.37 1.39 -20.83
CA LEU A 255 28.86 2.46 -21.69
C LEU A 255 30.04 3.23 -21.07
N MET A 256 30.29 3.07 -19.76
CA MET A 256 31.37 3.70 -19.00
C MET A 256 32.65 2.86 -19.05
#